data_AF-A0A368MI14-F1
#
_entry.id   AF-A0A368MI14-F1
#
_cell.length_a   1.000
_cell.length_b   1.000
_cell.length_c   1.000
_cell.angle_alpha   90.00
_cell.angle_beta   90.00
_cell.angle_gamma   90.00
#
_symmetry.space_group_name_H-M   'P 1'
#
loop_
_entity.id
_entity.type
_entity.pdbx_description
1 polymer ?
#
loop_
_entity_poly.entity_id
_entity_poly.type
_entity_poly.pdbx_seq_one_letter_code
_entity_poly.pdbx_strand_id
1 'polypeptide(L)'
;AKNSATTPNLEAVLAENNSANNQQIKDLQDPTEAQDAVTKNYTYSKAEVDALLANLQSQIDDLESDNSSGSITDQDGNTYNYLTYGDQVWTVDNAEMVTYRDGTAIPEVTDDTEWESLTTGAWCYYDNDPTKPRLYNWYAVMGIHDAASLSDASLRKEFAPEGWHVPSDAEWTTLENHLIANGYNYDETTSGNKIAKSMASTTAWISTANLGTPGNDQSLNNSSGFNAFPEGTRYFYGSFNYEGNDALFWSSTELSTNSASSRNLNYFYPYLNSNYLINKQFGFSVRFVRAF
;
A
#
# COMPACT_ATOMS: atom_id res chain seq x y z
N ALA A 1 -16.49 64.43 67.18
CA ALA A 1 -17.36 63.50 66.44
C ALA A 1 -16.63 63.08 65.17
N LYS A 2 -16.13 61.84 65.09
CA LYS A 2 -15.55 61.27 63.87
C LYS A 2 -16.65 60.47 63.18
N ASN A 3 -17.02 60.91 61.99
CA ASN A 3 -18.00 60.27 61.13
C ASN A 3 -17.36 59.02 60.51
N SER A 4 -17.76 57.82 60.94
CA SER A 4 -17.32 56.58 60.30
C SER A 4 -18.13 56.40 59.01
N ALA A 5 -17.51 56.65 57.87
CA ALA A 5 -18.08 56.28 56.58
C ALA A 5 -18.09 54.75 56.48
N THR A 6 -19.27 54.15 56.58
CA THR A 6 -19.50 52.74 56.24
C THR A 6 -19.37 52.58 54.73
N THR A 7 -18.38 51.80 54.29
CA THR A 7 -18.28 51.35 52.90
C THR A 7 -19.55 50.54 52.57
N PRO A 8 -20.35 50.93 51.56
CA PRO A 8 -21.55 50.19 51.22
C PRO A 8 -21.18 48.76 50.81
N ASN A 9 -21.95 47.77 51.29
CA ASN A 9 -21.81 46.39 50.83
C ASN A 9 -22.45 46.24 49.45
N LEU A 10 -21.99 45.26 48.67
CA LEU A 10 -22.40 45.06 47.28
C LEU A 10 -23.92 44.91 47.12
N GLU A 11 -24.57 44.35 48.14
CA GLU A 11 -26.01 44.16 48.24
C GLU A 11 -26.80 45.49 48.29
N ALA A 12 -26.28 46.50 48.98
CA ALA A 12 -26.86 47.84 48.99
C ALA A 12 -26.67 48.58 47.65
N VAL A 13 -25.59 48.30 46.93
CA VAL A 13 -25.27 48.94 45.63
C VAL A 13 -26.15 48.37 44.51
N LEU A 14 -26.44 47.06 44.54
CA LEU A 14 -27.26 46.38 43.53
C LEU A 14 -28.77 46.64 43.66
N ALA A 15 -29.23 47.12 44.82
CA ALA A 15 -30.66 47.40 45.06
C ALA A 15 -31.18 48.66 44.34
N GLU A 16 -30.31 49.59 43.95
CA GLU A 16 -30.73 50.84 43.28
C GLU A 16 -30.69 50.75 41.74
N ASN A 17 -29.69 50.08 41.15
CA ASN A 17 -29.58 49.82 39.71
C ASN A 17 -28.48 48.77 39.46
N ASN A 18 -28.76 47.72 38.67
CA ASN A 18 -27.80 46.65 38.38
C ASN A 18 -26.98 46.88 37.08
N SER A 19 -27.05 48.08 36.50
CA SER A 19 -26.33 48.43 35.26
C SER A 19 -25.11 49.32 35.53
N ALA A 20 -23.95 48.94 34.99
CA ALA A 20 -22.75 49.77 34.98
C ALA A 20 -22.73 50.82 33.85
N ASN A 21 -23.80 50.95 33.05
CA ASN A 21 -23.94 51.95 31.96
C ASN A 21 -22.69 52.06 31.05
N ASN A 22 -22.22 50.93 30.53
CA ASN A 22 -21.02 50.79 29.68
C ASN A 22 -19.68 51.19 30.32
N GLN A 23 -19.61 51.37 31.64
CA GLN A 23 -18.34 51.60 32.34
C GLN A 23 -17.65 50.26 32.67
N GLN A 24 -16.33 50.23 32.53
CA GLN A 24 -15.51 49.09 32.96
C GLN A 24 -15.47 49.03 34.48
N ILE A 25 -15.76 47.84 35.04
CA ILE A 25 -15.50 47.53 36.45
C ILE A 25 -14.08 46.94 36.50
N LYS A 26 -13.20 47.51 37.32
CA LYS A 26 -11.78 47.12 37.45
C LYS A 26 -11.51 46.56 38.86
N ASP A 27 -10.36 45.92 39.03
CA ASP A 27 -9.86 45.38 40.31
C ASP A 27 -10.74 44.28 40.96
N LEU A 28 -11.42 43.48 40.14
CA LEU A 28 -12.11 42.27 40.58
C LEU A 28 -11.11 41.12 40.69
N GLN A 29 -11.27 40.27 41.71
CA GLN A 29 -10.54 39.00 41.79
C GLN A 29 -11.01 38.05 40.69
N ASP A 30 -10.11 37.15 40.28
CA ASP A 30 -10.45 36.13 39.30
C ASP A 30 -11.60 35.25 39.81
N PRO A 31 -12.58 34.94 38.96
CA PRO A 31 -13.68 34.07 39.32
C PRO A 31 -13.16 32.67 39.66
N THR A 32 -13.75 32.05 40.69
CA THR A 32 -13.32 30.75 41.23
C THR A 32 -14.42 29.69 41.24
N GLU A 33 -15.67 30.08 40.98
CA GLU A 33 -16.83 29.18 41.05
C GLU A 33 -17.52 29.00 39.68
N ALA A 34 -18.16 27.84 39.49
CA ALA A 34 -18.71 27.39 38.20
C ALA A 34 -19.89 28.24 37.65
N GLN A 35 -20.31 29.31 38.34
CA GLN A 35 -21.39 30.22 37.95
C GLN A 35 -20.96 31.68 37.85
N ASP A 36 -19.68 31.97 38.10
CA ASP A 36 -19.15 33.28 37.80
C ASP A 36 -19.31 33.54 36.29
N ALA A 37 -19.70 34.76 35.93
CA ALA A 37 -20.06 35.15 34.57
C ALA A 37 -18.82 35.17 33.66
N VAL A 38 -18.29 34.00 33.33
CA VAL A 38 -17.31 33.85 32.27
C VAL A 38 -18.10 33.92 30.97
N THR A 39 -17.99 35.04 30.25
CA THR A 39 -18.26 35.11 28.82
C THR A 39 -17.70 33.84 28.20
N LYS A 40 -18.56 32.95 27.69
CA LYS A 40 -18.22 31.60 27.20
C LYS A 40 -16.91 31.65 26.40
N ASN A 41 -15.81 31.38 27.09
CA ASN A 41 -14.48 31.68 26.59
C ASN A 41 -14.11 30.44 25.79
N TYR A 42 -14.30 30.46 24.47
CA TYR A 42 -13.63 29.50 23.58
C TYR A 42 -12.12 29.82 23.51
N THR A 43 -11.49 30.13 24.64
CA THR A 43 -10.05 30.26 24.75
C THR A 43 -9.52 28.85 24.93
N TYR A 44 -9.32 28.18 23.80
CA TYR A 44 -8.32 27.14 23.75
C TYR A 44 -7.02 27.72 24.30
N SER A 45 -6.41 27.01 25.23
CA SER A 45 -5.07 27.33 25.70
C SER A 45 -4.12 27.34 24.51
N LYS A 46 -3.02 28.11 24.61
CA LYS A 46 -1.99 28.12 23.57
C LYS A 46 -1.51 26.69 23.22
N ALA A 47 -1.43 25.80 24.20
CA ALA A 47 -1.05 24.41 23.99
C ALA A 47 -2.07 23.61 23.16
N GLU A 48 -3.37 23.83 23.37
CA GLU A 48 -4.42 23.17 22.56
C GLU A 48 -4.44 23.69 21.12
N VAL A 49 -4.20 24.99 20.93
CA VAL A 49 -4.08 25.60 19.60
C VAL A 49 -2.83 25.10 18.88
N ASP A 50 -1.68 25.06 19.55
CA ASP A 50 -0.42 24.57 18.99
C ASP A 50 -0.53 23.07 18.63
N ALA A 51 -1.22 22.26 19.43
CA ALA A 51 -1.47 20.85 19.13
C ALA A 51 -2.42 20.66 17.92
N LEU A 52 -3.44 21.50 17.80
CA LEU A 52 -4.35 21.47 16.64
C LEU A 52 -3.64 21.91 15.36
N LEU A 53 -2.80 22.95 15.45
CA LEU A 53 -1.96 23.42 14.34
C LEU A 53 -0.93 22.37 13.92
N ALA A 54 -0.27 21.70 14.86
CA ALA A 54 0.65 20.61 14.54
C ALA A 54 -0.04 19.44 13.84
N ASN A 55 -1.23 19.05 14.30
CA ASN A 55 -2.03 18.01 13.64
C ASN A 55 -2.48 18.42 12.24
N LEU A 56 -2.89 19.67 12.06
CA LEU A 56 -3.30 20.17 10.74
C LEU A 56 -2.11 20.29 9.80
N GLN A 57 -0.95 20.73 10.29
CA GLN A 57 0.28 20.79 9.50
C GLN A 57 0.72 19.38 9.10
N SER A 58 0.63 18.38 9.98
CA SER A 58 0.90 16.98 9.62
C SER A 58 -0.02 16.49 8.49
N GLN A 59 -1.32 16.82 8.54
CA GLN A 59 -2.25 16.46 7.46
C GLN A 59 -1.94 17.19 6.15
N ILE A 60 -1.51 18.45 6.22
CA ILE A 60 -1.07 19.22 5.04
C ILE A 60 0.21 18.62 4.49
N ASP A 61 1.18 18.28 5.32
CA ASP A 61 2.44 17.66 4.90
C ASP A 61 2.20 16.28 4.28
N ASP A 62 1.25 15.50 4.78
CA ASP A 62 0.84 14.23 4.16
C ASP A 62 0.20 14.45 2.77
N LEU A 63 -0.55 15.54 2.60
CA LEU A 63 -1.19 15.94 1.33
C LEU A 63 -0.22 16.64 0.35
N GLU A 64 0.81 17.32 0.86
CA GLU A 64 1.85 18.02 0.10
C GLU A 64 3.06 17.13 -0.18
N SER A 65 3.22 16.02 0.53
CA SER A 65 4.18 14.99 0.16
C SER A 65 3.79 14.52 -1.24
N ASP A 66 4.70 14.73 -2.18
CA ASP A 66 4.63 14.13 -3.49
C ASP A 66 4.67 12.62 -3.28
N ASN A 67 3.50 11.99 -3.08
CA ASN A 67 3.33 10.55 -2.93
C ASN A 67 3.78 9.80 -4.20
N SER A 68 4.41 10.50 -5.15
CA SER A 68 5.11 9.95 -6.31
C SER A 68 6.06 8.81 -5.96
N SER A 69 6.67 8.83 -4.77
CA SER A 69 7.53 7.74 -4.29
C SER A 69 7.61 7.64 -2.76
N GLY A 70 7.94 6.45 -2.26
CA GLY A 70 8.19 6.20 -0.84
C GLY A 70 8.54 4.75 -0.56
N SER A 71 8.41 4.32 0.69
CA SER A 71 8.60 2.91 1.06
C SER A 71 7.64 2.49 2.16
N ILE A 72 7.35 1.20 2.22
CA ILE A 72 6.52 0.55 3.24
C ILE A 72 7.25 -0.66 3.80
N THR A 73 7.01 -0.98 5.07
CA THR A 73 7.63 -2.12 5.74
C THR A 73 6.54 -3.09 6.20
N ASP A 74 6.73 -4.38 5.94
CA ASP A 74 5.81 -5.43 6.38
C ASP A 74 6.05 -5.87 7.85
N GLN A 75 5.25 -6.83 8.31
CA GLN A 75 5.33 -7.42 9.64
C GLN A 75 6.64 -8.18 9.93
N ASP A 76 7.36 -8.61 8.89
CA ASP A 76 8.63 -9.33 9.00
C ASP A 76 9.84 -8.38 8.95
N GLY A 77 9.60 -7.09 8.72
CA GLY A 77 10.64 -6.06 8.61
C GLY A 77 11.22 -5.89 7.21
N ASN A 78 10.62 -6.47 6.17
CA ASN A 78 11.04 -6.23 4.79
C ASN A 78 10.49 -4.89 4.31
N THR A 79 11.33 -4.09 3.66
CA THR A 79 10.95 -2.77 3.12
C THR A 79 10.81 -2.84 1.60
N TYR A 80 9.71 -2.28 1.09
CA TYR A 80 9.38 -2.21 -0.32
C TYR A 80 9.21 -0.76 -0.74
N ASN A 81 9.96 -0.33 -1.75
CA ASN A 81 9.76 0.96 -2.38
C ASN A 81 8.47 0.95 -3.18
N TYR A 82 7.83 2.12 -3.30
CA TYR A 82 6.65 2.29 -4.14
C TYR A 82 6.74 3.55 -4.98
N LEU A 83 5.98 3.54 -6.08
CA LEU A 83 5.77 4.68 -6.98
C LEU A 83 4.27 4.86 -7.25
N THR A 84 3.89 6.09 -7.58
CA THR A 84 2.52 6.43 -7.99
C THR A 84 2.36 6.40 -9.50
N TYR A 85 1.28 5.75 -9.96
CA TYR A 85 0.86 5.63 -11.35
C TYR A 85 -0.60 6.06 -11.47
N GLY A 86 -0.83 7.35 -11.73
CA GLY A 86 -2.17 7.92 -11.73
C GLY A 86 -2.78 7.86 -10.33
N ASP A 87 -3.92 7.18 -10.20
CA ASP A 87 -4.65 7.06 -8.92
C ASP A 87 -4.23 5.82 -8.10
N GLN A 88 -3.18 5.11 -8.51
CA GLN A 88 -2.70 3.90 -7.85
C GLN A 88 -1.26 4.08 -7.36
N VAL A 89 -0.98 3.60 -6.14
CA VAL A 89 0.37 3.48 -5.61
C VAL A 89 0.78 2.01 -5.66
N TRP A 90 1.92 1.71 -6.29
CA TRP A 90 2.39 0.34 -6.52
C TRP A 90 3.77 0.12 -5.93
N THR A 91 3.99 -1.01 -5.25
CA THR A 91 5.34 -1.43 -4.90
C THR A 91 6.15 -1.79 -6.14
N VAL A 92 7.41 -1.39 -6.15
CA VAL A 92 8.38 -1.72 -7.21
C VAL A 92 9.41 -2.76 -6.76
N ASP A 93 9.29 -3.25 -5.53
CA ASP A 93 9.97 -4.43 -4.98
C ASP A 93 8.98 -5.60 -4.80
N ASN A 94 9.44 -6.84 -4.97
CA ASN A 94 8.61 -8.05 -4.88
C ASN A 94 8.42 -8.42 -3.41
N ALA A 95 7.30 -9.05 -3.07
CA ALA A 95 7.02 -9.50 -1.70
C ALA A 95 8.08 -10.51 -1.19
N GLU A 96 8.55 -10.32 0.03
CA GLU A 96 9.61 -11.12 0.67
C GLU A 96 9.18 -11.67 2.06
N MET A 97 7.91 -11.54 2.43
CA MET A 97 7.41 -11.99 3.73
C MET A 97 7.22 -13.51 3.81
N VAL A 98 7.46 -14.04 5.01
CA VAL A 98 7.31 -15.45 5.36
C VAL A 98 6.20 -15.66 6.41
N THR A 99 5.58 -14.58 6.88
CA THR A 99 4.37 -14.61 7.71
C THR A 99 3.25 -13.81 7.06
N TYR A 100 2.01 -14.08 7.47
CA TYR A 100 0.85 -13.20 7.25
C TYR A 100 0.92 -11.99 8.19
N ARG A 101 0.10 -10.95 7.95
CA ARG A 101 0.09 -9.70 8.73
C ARG A 101 -0.09 -9.91 10.25
N ASP A 102 -0.77 -10.97 10.67
CA ASP A 102 -0.96 -11.33 12.08
C ASP A 102 0.18 -12.14 12.71
N GLY A 103 1.26 -12.37 11.96
CA GLY A 103 2.42 -13.17 12.36
C GLY A 103 2.27 -14.69 12.15
N THR A 104 1.13 -15.15 11.61
CA THR A 104 0.96 -16.57 11.26
C THR A 104 1.96 -16.96 10.17
N ALA A 105 2.77 -18.00 10.38
CA ALA A 105 3.75 -18.43 9.39
C ALA A 105 3.09 -18.93 8.10
N ILE A 106 3.67 -18.56 6.95
CA ILE A 106 3.39 -19.18 5.65
C ILE A 106 4.42 -20.30 5.48
N PRO A 107 4.00 -21.57 5.29
CA PRO A 107 4.93 -22.68 5.11
C PRO A 107 5.89 -22.49 3.92
N GLU A 108 7.19 -22.71 4.16
CA GLU A 108 8.15 -22.94 3.08
C GLU A 108 8.04 -24.41 2.65
N VAL A 109 7.68 -24.66 1.39
CA VAL A 109 7.52 -26.02 0.86
C VAL A 109 8.49 -26.20 -0.29
N THR A 110 9.44 -27.13 -0.17
CA THR A 110 10.47 -27.37 -1.20
C THR A 110 10.27 -28.67 -1.95
N ASP A 111 9.54 -29.64 -1.39
CA ASP A 111 9.21 -30.91 -2.05
C ASP A 111 8.16 -30.71 -3.16
N ASP A 112 8.41 -31.31 -4.33
CA ASP A 112 7.58 -31.13 -5.52
C ASP A 112 6.23 -31.84 -5.40
N THR A 113 6.20 -33.01 -4.76
CA THR A 113 4.96 -33.79 -4.58
C THR A 113 4.07 -33.13 -3.55
N GLU A 114 4.67 -32.60 -2.48
CA GLU A 114 3.96 -31.79 -1.49
C GLU A 114 3.36 -30.55 -2.16
N TRP A 115 4.17 -29.79 -2.91
CA TRP A 115 3.73 -28.57 -3.60
C TRP A 115 2.54 -28.81 -4.53
N GLU A 116 2.59 -29.87 -5.34
CA GLU A 116 1.51 -30.23 -6.28
C GLU A 116 0.17 -30.48 -5.56
N SER A 117 0.24 -31.03 -4.35
CA SER A 117 -0.94 -31.39 -3.56
C SER A 117 -1.52 -30.24 -2.73
N LEU A 118 -0.86 -29.08 -2.69
CA LEU A 118 -1.25 -27.97 -1.82
C LEU A 118 -2.63 -27.41 -2.17
N THR A 119 -3.43 -27.21 -1.13
CA THR A 119 -4.67 -26.43 -1.16
C THR A 119 -4.64 -25.25 -0.19
N THR A 120 -3.45 -24.97 0.37
CA THR A 120 -3.16 -23.91 1.34
C THR A 120 -1.92 -23.15 0.92
N GLY A 121 -1.70 -22.00 1.55
CA GLY A 121 -0.62 -21.10 1.26
C GLY A 121 0.73 -21.73 1.49
N ALA A 122 1.63 -21.54 0.53
CA ALA A 122 3.04 -21.84 0.66
C ALA A 122 3.88 -20.86 -0.16
N TRP A 123 5.13 -20.77 0.21
CA TRP A 123 6.17 -20.10 -0.57
C TRP A 123 7.40 -21.00 -0.70
N CYS A 124 8.29 -20.64 -1.62
CA CYS A 124 9.62 -21.22 -1.74
C CYS A 124 10.55 -20.22 -2.40
N TYR A 125 11.86 -20.39 -2.24
CA TYR A 125 12.82 -19.74 -3.11
C TYR A 125 12.79 -20.34 -4.52
N TYR A 126 13.07 -19.56 -5.56
CA TYR A 126 13.28 -20.12 -6.90
C TYR A 126 14.42 -21.16 -6.88
N ASP A 127 14.21 -22.30 -7.53
CA ASP A 127 15.10 -23.48 -7.48
C ASP A 127 15.41 -24.01 -6.06
N ASN A 128 14.60 -23.63 -5.06
CA ASN A 128 14.88 -23.85 -3.64
C ASN A 128 16.26 -23.34 -3.20
N ASP A 129 16.78 -22.29 -3.85
CA ASP A 129 18.04 -21.64 -3.53
C ASP A 129 17.78 -20.37 -2.68
N PRO A 130 18.17 -20.33 -1.40
CA PRO A 130 17.93 -19.17 -0.51
C PRO A 130 18.56 -17.85 -0.95
N THR A 131 19.41 -17.85 -1.98
CA THR A 131 19.96 -16.63 -2.58
C THR A 131 19.08 -16.04 -3.68
N LYS A 132 18.01 -16.74 -4.07
CA LYS A 132 17.06 -16.35 -5.10
C LYS A 132 15.81 -15.69 -4.50
N PRO A 133 14.96 -15.05 -5.31
CA PRO A 133 13.70 -14.46 -4.87
C PRO A 133 12.68 -15.49 -4.40
N ARG A 134 11.69 -15.03 -3.63
CA ARG A 134 10.57 -15.85 -3.15
C ARG A 134 9.42 -15.89 -4.14
N LEU A 135 8.86 -17.09 -4.30
CA LEU A 135 7.66 -17.36 -5.08
C LEU A 135 6.55 -17.87 -4.17
N TYR A 136 5.33 -17.38 -4.39
CA TYR A 136 4.16 -17.69 -3.59
C TYR A 136 3.12 -18.39 -4.44
N ASN A 137 2.45 -19.39 -3.88
CA ASN A 137 1.23 -19.90 -4.51
C ASN A 137 0.05 -18.95 -4.29
N TRP A 138 -1.01 -19.09 -5.10
CA TRP A 138 -2.16 -18.19 -5.01
C TRP A 138 -2.90 -18.33 -3.67
N TYR A 139 -2.86 -19.51 -3.06
CA TYR A 139 -3.46 -19.74 -1.74
C TYR A 139 -2.78 -18.87 -0.66
N ALA A 140 -1.46 -18.69 -0.72
CA ALA A 140 -0.72 -17.82 0.19
C ALA A 140 -1.15 -16.37 0.00
N VAL A 141 -1.17 -15.92 -1.25
CA VAL A 141 -1.60 -14.59 -1.67
C VAL A 141 -3.01 -14.24 -1.17
N MET A 142 -3.90 -15.22 -1.10
CA MET A 142 -5.28 -15.04 -0.65
C MET A 142 -5.53 -15.40 0.81
N GLY A 143 -4.49 -15.66 1.61
CA GLY A 143 -4.67 -15.91 3.05
C GLY A 143 -5.25 -17.27 3.43
N ILE A 144 -5.27 -18.22 2.49
CA ILE A 144 -5.81 -19.56 2.71
C ILE A 144 -4.73 -20.39 3.40
N HIS A 145 -4.75 -20.42 4.74
CA HIS A 145 -3.70 -21.01 5.56
C HIS A 145 -4.06 -22.39 6.13
N ASP A 146 -5.34 -22.78 6.01
CA ASP A 146 -5.85 -24.07 6.44
C ASP A 146 -7.08 -24.50 5.60
N ALA A 147 -7.61 -25.69 5.86
CA ALA A 147 -8.77 -26.20 5.13
C ALA A 147 -10.05 -25.37 5.36
N ALA A 148 -10.19 -24.72 6.52
CA ALA A 148 -11.38 -23.94 6.84
C ALA A 148 -11.41 -22.63 6.04
N SER A 149 -10.28 -21.92 5.97
CA SER A 149 -10.10 -20.67 5.22
C SER A 149 -10.19 -20.84 3.69
N LEU A 150 -10.03 -22.06 3.18
CA LEU A 150 -10.34 -22.38 1.78
C LEU A 150 -11.84 -22.23 1.50
N SER A 151 -12.68 -22.72 2.42
CA SER A 151 -14.15 -22.72 2.29
C SER A 151 -14.83 -21.45 2.81
N ASP A 152 -14.21 -20.75 3.76
CA ASP A 152 -14.75 -19.56 4.41
C ASP A 152 -13.75 -18.40 4.30
N ALA A 153 -14.07 -17.43 3.45
CA ALA A 153 -13.22 -16.27 3.21
C ALA A 153 -13.03 -15.39 4.46
N SER A 154 -13.95 -15.44 5.45
CA SER A 154 -13.82 -14.66 6.69
C SER A 154 -12.73 -15.18 7.62
N LEU A 155 -12.25 -16.41 7.39
CA LEU A 155 -11.15 -17.02 8.14
C LEU A 155 -9.79 -16.83 7.47
N ARG A 156 -9.74 -16.21 6.29
CA ARG A 156 -8.48 -15.96 5.58
C ARG A 156 -7.64 -14.94 6.31
N LYS A 157 -6.33 -15.11 6.18
CA LYS A 157 -5.34 -14.19 6.73
C LYS A 157 -5.03 -13.08 5.74
N GLU A 158 -4.63 -11.95 6.28
CA GLU A 158 -4.19 -10.83 5.48
C GLU A 158 -2.74 -11.05 5.02
N PHE A 159 -2.52 -11.15 3.70
CA PHE A 159 -1.19 -11.32 3.12
C PHE A 159 -0.44 -9.99 3.06
N ALA A 160 -1.02 -8.98 2.40
CA ALA A 160 -0.36 -7.71 2.16
C ALA A 160 -0.12 -6.87 3.43
N PRO A 161 0.85 -5.94 3.43
CA PRO A 161 1.06 -4.98 4.51
C PRO A 161 -0.18 -4.12 4.82
N GLU A 162 -0.22 -3.52 6.00
CA GLU A 162 -1.36 -2.70 6.43
C GLU A 162 -1.61 -1.52 5.47
N GLY A 163 -2.86 -1.37 5.02
CA GLY A 163 -3.24 -0.34 4.04
C GLY A 163 -2.90 -0.67 2.58
N TRP A 164 -2.46 -1.90 2.29
CA TRP A 164 -2.16 -2.41 0.96
C TRP A 164 -2.90 -3.71 0.68
N HIS A 165 -3.02 -4.06 -0.59
CA HIS A 165 -3.59 -5.34 -1.02
C HIS A 165 -2.89 -5.90 -2.26
N VAL A 166 -3.16 -7.17 -2.56
CA VAL A 166 -2.65 -7.80 -3.79
C VAL A 166 -3.48 -7.35 -4.99
N PRO A 167 -2.86 -6.87 -6.08
CA PRO A 167 -3.57 -6.28 -7.20
C PRO A 167 -4.59 -7.20 -7.87
N SER A 168 -5.76 -6.66 -8.13
CA SER A 168 -6.77 -7.28 -9.00
C SER A 168 -6.43 -7.12 -10.48
N ASP A 169 -7.09 -7.89 -11.34
CA ASP A 169 -6.97 -7.79 -12.79
C ASP A 169 -7.37 -6.39 -13.30
N ALA A 170 -8.38 -5.79 -12.68
CA ALA A 170 -8.82 -4.42 -12.96
C ALA A 170 -7.72 -3.41 -12.62
N GLU A 171 -7.02 -3.58 -11.50
CA GLU A 171 -5.96 -2.67 -11.11
C GLU A 171 -4.73 -2.76 -12.00
N TRP A 172 -4.34 -3.97 -12.39
CA TRP A 172 -3.31 -4.16 -13.42
C TRP A 172 -3.70 -3.50 -14.75
N THR A 173 -4.98 -3.56 -15.12
CA THR A 173 -5.50 -2.92 -16.34
C THR A 173 -5.45 -1.40 -16.22
N THR A 174 -5.72 -0.83 -15.04
CA THR A 174 -5.56 0.60 -14.77
C THR A 174 -4.10 1.03 -14.92
N LEU A 175 -3.15 0.28 -14.34
CA LEU A 175 -1.72 0.54 -14.50
C LEU A 175 -1.29 0.47 -15.98
N GLU A 176 -1.71 -0.56 -16.71
CA GLU A 176 -1.42 -0.71 -18.15
C GLU A 176 -1.90 0.51 -18.94
N ASN A 177 -3.16 0.91 -18.75
CA ASN A 177 -3.74 2.05 -19.45
C ASN A 177 -3.04 3.36 -19.08
N HIS A 178 -2.69 3.54 -17.81
CA HIS A 178 -1.94 4.70 -17.35
C HIS A 178 -0.58 4.79 -18.06
N LEU A 179 0.16 3.68 -18.14
CA LEU A 179 1.47 3.66 -18.79
C LEU A 179 1.37 3.93 -20.29
N ILE A 180 0.41 3.32 -20.99
CA ILE A 180 0.18 3.57 -22.42
C ILE A 180 -0.16 5.04 -22.67
N ALA A 181 -1.09 5.61 -21.89
CA ALA A 181 -1.53 6.99 -22.07
C ALA A 181 -0.43 8.03 -21.82
N ASN A 182 0.56 7.70 -20.97
CA ASN A 182 1.67 8.57 -20.61
C ASN A 182 2.96 8.29 -21.40
N GLY A 183 2.88 7.58 -22.53
CA GLY A 183 3.99 7.46 -23.49
C GLY A 183 5.05 6.44 -23.13
N TYR A 184 4.73 5.45 -22.29
CA TYR A 184 5.67 4.40 -21.89
C TYR A 184 5.80 3.24 -22.88
N ASN A 185 5.17 3.32 -24.06
CA ASN A 185 5.43 2.37 -25.14
C ASN A 185 6.84 2.58 -25.70
N TYR A 186 7.50 1.50 -26.10
CA TYR A 186 8.87 1.57 -26.63
C TYR A 186 9.02 2.39 -27.92
N ASP A 187 7.92 2.59 -28.66
CA ASP A 187 7.87 3.33 -29.92
C ASP A 187 7.24 4.72 -29.76
N GLU A 188 7.14 5.22 -28.53
CA GLU A 188 6.61 6.55 -28.17
C GLU A 188 5.11 6.74 -28.49
N THR A 189 4.43 5.71 -29.01
CA THR A 189 2.99 5.80 -29.29
C THR A 189 2.16 5.68 -28.02
N THR A 190 1.00 6.35 -27.95
CA THR A 190 0.06 6.22 -26.82
C THR A 190 -1.11 5.29 -27.14
N SER A 191 -0.88 4.31 -28.02
CA SER A 191 -1.90 3.37 -28.48
C SER A 191 -1.34 1.97 -28.61
N GLY A 192 -2.16 0.98 -28.24
CA GLY A 192 -1.76 -0.41 -28.13
C GLY A 192 -0.86 -0.66 -26.91
N ASN A 193 -0.89 -1.89 -26.43
CA ASN A 193 -0.06 -2.33 -25.32
C ASN A 193 1.34 -2.68 -25.87
N LYS A 194 2.32 -1.81 -25.59
CA LYS A 194 3.73 -2.00 -25.96
C LYS A 194 4.68 -1.56 -24.83
N ILE A 195 4.19 -1.69 -23.59
CA ILE A 195 4.83 -1.16 -22.36
C ILE A 195 5.82 -2.15 -21.73
N ALA A 196 6.03 -3.34 -22.28
CA ALA A 196 6.82 -4.36 -21.59
C ALA A 196 8.24 -3.89 -21.28
N LYS A 197 8.87 -3.18 -22.23
CA LYS A 197 10.23 -2.65 -22.07
C LYS A 197 10.33 -1.59 -20.96
N SER A 198 9.32 -0.73 -20.81
CA SER A 198 9.33 0.32 -19.80
C SER A 198 9.08 -0.20 -18.39
N MET A 199 8.46 -1.38 -18.24
CA MET A 199 8.22 -2.04 -16.95
C MET A 199 9.34 -3.00 -16.52
N ALA A 200 10.05 -3.58 -17.49
CA ALA A 200 11.08 -4.59 -17.25
C ALA A 200 12.31 -4.02 -16.54
N SER A 201 12.99 -4.82 -15.72
CA SER A 201 14.30 -4.51 -15.16
C SER A 201 15.36 -4.30 -16.24
N THR A 202 16.46 -3.62 -15.90
CA THR A 202 17.55 -3.32 -16.85
C THR A 202 18.55 -4.45 -17.06
N THR A 203 18.36 -5.57 -16.36
CA THR A 203 19.25 -6.74 -16.36
C THR A 203 18.46 -8.03 -16.16
N ALA A 204 19.16 -9.17 -16.24
CA ALA A 204 18.67 -10.53 -15.99
C ALA A 204 17.77 -11.16 -17.07
N TRP A 205 17.29 -10.41 -18.06
CA TRP A 205 16.53 -11.01 -19.17
C TRP A 205 17.45 -11.77 -20.13
N ILE A 206 16.92 -12.79 -20.80
CA ILE A 206 17.57 -13.39 -21.96
C ILE A 206 17.62 -12.36 -23.09
N SER A 207 18.78 -12.24 -23.74
CA SER A 207 18.96 -11.28 -24.82
C SER A 207 18.26 -11.69 -26.11
N THR A 208 17.64 -10.73 -26.78
CA THR A 208 17.04 -10.90 -28.13
C THR A 208 17.27 -9.67 -29.00
N ALA A 209 17.17 -9.85 -30.31
CA ALA A 209 17.22 -8.75 -31.29
C ALA A 209 15.84 -8.14 -31.59
N ASN A 210 14.77 -8.65 -30.97
CA ASN A 210 13.42 -8.14 -31.21
C ASN A 210 13.22 -6.76 -30.60
N LEU A 211 13.06 -5.76 -31.46
CA LEU A 211 12.85 -4.38 -31.04
C LEU A 211 11.65 -4.24 -30.09
N GLY A 212 11.83 -3.42 -29.05
CA GLY A 212 10.76 -3.07 -28.12
C GLY A 212 10.42 -4.11 -27.07
N THR A 213 11.16 -5.22 -27.03
CA THR A 213 10.95 -6.31 -26.07
C THR A 213 11.88 -6.15 -24.86
N PRO A 214 11.52 -6.72 -23.69
CA PRO A 214 12.38 -6.67 -22.50
C PRO A 214 13.79 -7.21 -22.74
N GLY A 215 13.97 -8.24 -23.57
CA GLY A 215 15.28 -8.85 -23.81
C GLY A 215 16.17 -8.08 -24.80
N ASN A 216 15.63 -7.09 -25.53
CA ASN A 216 16.40 -6.28 -26.48
C ASN A 216 16.98 -5.04 -25.79
N ASP A 217 18.30 -4.83 -25.85
CA ASP A 217 19.00 -3.66 -25.29
C ASP A 217 18.51 -3.27 -23.89
N GLN A 218 18.69 -4.21 -22.95
CA GLN A 218 18.06 -4.17 -21.62
C GLN A 218 18.47 -2.97 -20.78
N SER A 219 19.64 -2.39 -21.05
CA SER A 219 20.07 -1.14 -20.39
C SER A 219 19.14 0.04 -20.65
N LEU A 220 18.24 -0.06 -21.65
CA LEU A 220 17.22 0.92 -21.98
C LEU A 220 15.83 0.56 -21.41
N ASN A 221 15.73 -0.50 -20.60
CA ASN A 221 14.48 -0.88 -19.93
C ASN A 221 14.20 0.03 -18.73
N ASN A 222 13.03 -0.20 -18.11
CA ASN A 222 12.62 0.39 -16.84
C ASN A 222 12.36 1.90 -16.85
N SER A 223 11.98 2.49 -17.99
CA SER A 223 11.64 3.92 -18.03
C SER A 223 10.46 4.30 -17.14
N SER A 224 9.58 3.37 -16.78
CA SER A 224 8.45 3.59 -15.85
C SER A 224 8.82 3.50 -14.37
N GLY A 225 9.99 2.93 -14.03
CA GLY A 225 10.39 2.66 -12.65
C GLY A 225 9.78 1.40 -12.02
N PHE A 226 8.90 0.67 -12.72
CA PHE A 226 8.22 -0.53 -12.18
C PHE A 226 9.15 -1.71 -11.84
N ASN A 227 10.31 -1.80 -12.51
CA ASN A 227 11.43 -2.67 -12.20
C ASN A 227 11.10 -4.17 -12.05
N ALA A 228 10.38 -4.75 -13.02
CA ALA A 228 10.03 -6.17 -13.01
C ALA A 228 11.23 -7.07 -13.39
N PHE A 229 11.67 -7.93 -12.48
CA PHE A 229 12.71 -8.93 -12.75
C PHE A 229 12.14 -10.25 -13.29
N PRO A 230 12.82 -10.92 -14.23
CA PRO A 230 12.39 -12.20 -14.78
C PRO A 230 12.79 -13.37 -13.86
N GLU A 231 12.15 -13.45 -12.70
CA GLU A 231 12.46 -14.42 -11.64
C GLU A 231 11.95 -15.84 -11.93
N GLY A 232 11.23 -16.03 -13.04
CA GLY A 232 10.67 -17.31 -13.42
C GLY A 232 9.46 -17.70 -12.56
N THR A 233 9.23 -19.01 -12.45
CA THR A 233 8.08 -19.57 -11.74
C THR A 233 8.36 -20.96 -11.21
N ARG A 234 7.61 -21.34 -10.18
CA ARG A 234 7.35 -22.73 -9.84
C ARG A 234 6.05 -23.20 -10.47
N TYR A 235 6.09 -24.30 -11.20
CA TYR A 235 4.89 -24.90 -11.78
C TYR A 235 3.98 -25.52 -10.73
N PHE A 236 2.71 -25.70 -11.10
CA PHE A 236 1.74 -26.42 -10.28
C PHE A 236 2.15 -27.85 -9.90
N TYR A 237 3.06 -28.49 -10.65
CA TYR A 237 3.61 -29.83 -10.36
C TYR A 237 5.02 -29.78 -9.75
N GLY A 238 5.43 -28.63 -9.19
CA GLY A 238 6.64 -28.48 -8.38
C GLY A 238 7.89 -28.00 -9.12
N SER A 239 8.06 -28.31 -10.41
CA SER A 239 9.29 -27.92 -11.14
C SER A 239 9.43 -26.41 -11.35
N PHE A 240 10.66 -25.91 -11.47
CA PHE A 240 10.95 -24.50 -11.77
C PHE A 240 11.30 -24.27 -13.25
N ASN A 241 10.96 -23.09 -13.78
CA ASN A 241 11.37 -22.69 -15.13
C ASN A 241 11.30 -21.17 -15.32
N TYR A 242 11.67 -20.71 -16.52
CA TYR A 242 11.48 -19.36 -17.03
C TYR A 242 12.25 -18.24 -16.32
N GLU A 243 13.20 -18.57 -15.43
CA GLU A 243 14.19 -17.57 -15.00
C GLU A 243 14.87 -16.96 -16.24
N GLY A 244 14.99 -15.63 -16.24
CA GLY A 244 15.47 -14.84 -17.35
C GLY A 244 14.52 -14.70 -18.54
N ASN A 245 13.44 -15.49 -18.61
CA ASN A 245 12.46 -15.41 -19.69
C ASN A 245 11.26 -14.55 -19.30
N ASP A 246 10.75 -14.75 -18.08
CA ASP A 246 9.44 -14.26 -17.69
C ASP A 246 9.47 -13.64 -16.29
N ALA A 247 8.87 -12.45 -16.18
CA ALA A 247 8.45 -11.89 -14.90
C ALA A 247 6.96 -12.17 -14.74
N LEU A 248 6.55 -12.90 -13.70
CA LEU A 248 5.16 -13.29 -13.46
C LEU A 248 4.67 -12.74 -12.12
N PHE A 249 3.47 -12.21 -12.12
CA PHE A 249 2.85 -11.62 -10.93
C PHE A 249 1.44 -12.17 -10.74
N TRP A 250 1.14 -12.58 -9.52
CA TRP A 250 -0.22 -12.96 -9.17
C TRP A 250 -1.18 -11.77 -9.24
N SER A 251 -2.44 -12.09 -9.60
CA SER A 251 -3.58 -11.23 -9.32
C SER A 251 -4.48 -11.87 -8.25
N SER A 252 -5.10 -11.05 -7.41
CA SER A 252 -6.14 -11.48 -6.47
C SER A 252 -7.44 -11.92 -7.16
N THR A 253 -7.59 -11.70 -8.47
CA THR A 253 -8.77 -12.10 -9.24
C THR A 253 -8.85 -13.62 -9.45
N GLU A 254 -9.77 -14.25 -8.75
CA GLU A 254 -10.16 -15.65 -8.92
C GLU A 254 -11.02 -15.83 -10.19
N LEU A 255 -10.76 -16.89 -10.95
CA LEU A 255 -11.51 -17.21 -12.17
C LEU A 255 -12.34 -18.51 -12.05
N SER A 256 -11.85 -19.45 -11.24
CA SER A 256 -12.56 -20.68 -10.90
C SER A 256 -12.05 -21.24 -9.58
N THR A 257 -12.65 -22.34 -9.12
CA THR A 257 -12.20 -23.06 -7.91
C THR A 257 -10.72 -23.41 -7.96
N ASN A 258 -10.17 -23.70 -9.15
CA ASN A 258 -8.80 -24.17 -9.32
C ASN A 258 -7.88 -23.15 -10.01
N SER A 259 -8.41 -21.98 -10.42
CA SER A 259 -7.64 -21.05 -11.24
C SER A 259 -7.85 -19.59 -10.91
N ALA A 260 -6.79 -18.80 -11.12
CA ALA A 260 -6.77 -17.36 -10.96
C ALA A 260 -6.12 -16.67 -12.17
N SER A 261 -6.17 -15.34 -12.18
CA SER A 261 -5.49 -14.50 -13.16
C SER A 261 -4.05 -14.18 -12.73
N SER A 262 -3.17 -13.94 -13.70
CA SER A 262 -1.83 -13.41 -13.48
C SER A 262 -1.45 -12.42 -14.58
N ARG A 263 -0.38 -11.66 -14.33
CA ARG A 263 0.27 -10.81 -15.33
C ARG A 263 1.66 -11.33 -15.64
N ASN A 264 2.09 -11.17 -16.89
CA ASN A 264 3.40 -11.61 -17.33
C ASN A 264 4.05 -10.60 -18.30
N LEU A 265 5.34 -10.39 -18.09
CA LEU A 265 6.25 -9.80 -19.07
C LEU A 265 7.17 -10.90 -19.58
N ASN A 266 7.29 -11.03 -20.90
CA ASN A 266 8.13 -12.02 -21.54
C ASN A 266 9.27 -11.34 -22.30
N TYR A 267 10.47 -11.91 -22.26
CA TYR A 267 11.67 -11.36 -22.90
C TYR A 267 11.49 -11.07 -24.40
N PHE A 268 10.58 -11.75 -25.09
CA PHE A 268 10.40 -11.72 -26.54
C PHE A 268 9.18 -10.94 -27.02
N TYR A 269 8.28 -10.51 -26.11
CA TYR A 269 7.05 -9.81 -26.46
C TYR A 269 7.03 -8.38 -25.88
N PRO A 270 6.56 -7.37 -26.65
CA PRO A 270 6.61 -5.97 -26.23
C PRO A 270 5.44 -5.56 -25.32
N TYR A 271 4.53 -6.47 -24.97
CA TYR A 271 3.31 -6.16 -24.24
C TYR A 271 3.25 -6.82 -22.86
N LEU A 272 2.51 -6.21 -21.93
CA LEU A 272 2.09 -6.85 -20.69
C LEU A 272 0.97 -7.84 -21.00
N ASN A 273 1.17 -9.12 -20.70
CA ASN A 273 0.19 -10.16 -21.00
C ASN A 273 -0.72 -10.46 -19.78
N SER A 274 -1.99 -10.72 -20.06
CA SER A 274 -2.98 -11.20 -19.10
C SER A 274 -3.20 -12.70 -19.31
N ASN A 275 -2.75 -13.49 -18.35
CA ASN A 275 -2.92 -14.94 -18.39
C ASN A 275 -4.14 -15.35 -17.57
N TYR A 276 -5.15 -15.86 -18.27
CA TYR A 276 -6.36 -16.42 -17.67
C TYR A 276 -6.20 -17.92 -17.44
N LEU A 277 -6.87 -18.43 -16.40
CA LEU A 277 -6.96 -19.86 -16.06
C LEU A 277 -5.65 -20.48 -15.56
N ILE A 278 -4.82 -19.73 -14.83
CA ILE A 278 -3.62 -20.28 -14.21
C ILE A 278 -3.99 -21.05 -12.95
N ASN A 279 -3.46 -22.27 -12.82
CA ASN A 279 -3.68 -23.11 -11.65
C ASN A 279 -3.14 -22.44 -10.37
N LYS A 280 -3.89 -22.50 -9.27
CA LYS A 280 -3.57 -21.78 -8.03
C LYS A 280 -2.31 -22.28 -7.31
N GLN A 281 -1.81 -23.47 -7.64
CA GLN A 281 -0.55 -23.99 -7.12
C GLN A 281 0.70 -23.41 -7.80
N PHE A 282 0.60 -22.65 -8.90
CA PHE A 282 1.80 -22.01 -9.45
C PHE A 282 2.46 -21.07 -8.42
N GLY A 283 3.78 -21.02 -8.38
CA GLY A 283 4.55 -20.05 -7.60
C GLY A 283 4.95 -18.87 -8.46
N PHE A 284 4.50 -17.67 -8.11
CA PHE A 284 4.87 -16.41 -8.77
C PHE A 284 5.28 -15.35 -7.73
N SER A 285 5.95 -14.29 -8.23
CA SER A 285 6.22 -13.08 -7.46
C SER A 285 4.93 -12.30 -7.20
N VAL A 286 4.94 -11.40 -6.21
CA VAL A 286 3.76 -10.62 -5.81
C VAL A 286 4.16 -9.16 -5.64
N ARG A 287 3.29 -8.27 -6.14
CA ARG A 287 3.34 -6.82 -5.89
C ARG A 287 2.18 -6.43 -4.97
N PHE A 288 2.27 -5.27 -4.35
CA PHE A 288 1.16 -4.66 -3.63
C PHE A 288 0.73 -3.37 -4.31
N VAL A 289 -0.56 -3.07 -4.19
CA VAL A 289 -1.16 -1.83 -4.64
C VAL A 289 -2.05 -1.26 -3.55
N ARG A 290 -2.23 0.05 -3.55
CA ARG A 290 -3.33 0.73 -2.84
C ARG A 290 -3.88 1.87 -3.69
N ALA A 291 -5.15 2.20 -3.48
CA ALA A 291 -5.74 3.41 -4.05
C ALA A 291 -5.29 4.64 -3.26
N PHE A 292 -5.24 5.79 -3.95
CA PHE A 292 -5.21 7.10 -3.30
C PHE A 292 -6.53 7.43 -2.59
#